data_AF-W7WQ81-F1
#
_entry.id   AF-W7WQ81-F1
#
_cell.length_a   1.000
_cell.length_b   1.000
_cell.length_c   1.000
_cell.angle_alpha   90.00
_cell.angle_beta   90.00
_cell.angle_gamma   90.00
#
_symmetry.space_group_name_H-M   'P 1'
#
loop_
_entity.id
_entity.type
_entity.pdbx_description
1 polymer ?
#
loop_
_entity_poly.entity_id
_entity_poly.type
_entity_poly.pdbx_seq_one_letter_code
_entity_poly.pdbx_strand_id
1 'polypeptide(L)'
;MNTTTHGGTVPRLEPATLPPSAPAAARAVFRLLTRLRHGQLDVQMPDGTSARFGGLREGGDVRAAIRLRNWGVCGAALRSGDIGFAESYIAGDWSTPDLAALLRLFVANREEIETLVYGSWWGSLLYRVRHLLNRNSRRGSKKNIHAHYDLGNASMRSGSTRR
;
A
#
# COMPACT_ATOMS: atom_id res chain seq x y z
N MET A 1 -5.14 -32.39 32.83
CA MET A 1 -6.35 -31.56 32.70
C MET A 1 -5.92 -30.29 31.99
N ASN A 2 -6.26 -30.18 30.72
CA ASN A 2 -5.63 -29.24 29.79
C ASN A 2 -6.69 -28.19 29.42
N THR A 3 -6.48 -26.93 29.78
CA THR A 3 -7.36 -25.82 29.36
C THR A 3 -6.77 -25.15 28.12
N THR A 4 -7.45 -25.38 27.01
CA THR A 4 -7.26 -24.77 25.69
C THR A 4 -7.36 -23.25 25.78
N THR A 5 -6.31 -22.52 25.38
CA THR A 5 -6.39 -21.09 25.08
C THR A 5 -6.35 -20.91 23.57
N HIS A 6 -7.47 -20.48 22.98
CA HIS A 6 -7.57 -20.06 21.59
C HIS A 6 -6.83 -18.74 21.39
N GLY A 7 -5.61 -18.80 20.87
CA GLY A 7 -4.87 -17.62 20.38
C GLY A 7 -5.38 -17.21 19.01
N GLY A 8 -6.03 -16.04 18.94
CA GLY A 8 -6.46 -15.43 17.68
C GLY A 8 -5.28 -15.24 16.73
N THR A 9 -5.41 -15.76 15.51
CA THR A 9 -4.41 -15.65 14.46
C THR A 9 -4.35 -14.22 13.95
N VAL A 10 -3.39 -13.43 14.43
CA VAL A 10 -3.00 -12.20 13.76
C VAL A 10 -2.39 -12.56 12.40
N PRO A 11 -2.89 -12.01 11.28
CA PRO A 11 -2.33 -12.28 9.97
C PRO A 11 -0.89 -11.79 9.92
N ARG A 12 0.03 -12.75 9.78
CA ARG A 12 1.45 -12.53 9.55
C ARG A 12 1.63 -11.73 8.27
N LEU A 13 2.26 -10.57 8.36
CA LEU A 13 2.72 -9.81 7.19
C LEU A 13 3.92 -10.55 6.60
N GLU A 14 3.64 -11.55 5.78
CA GLU A 14 4.61 -12.28 4.98
C GLU A 14 5.29 -11.30 3.99
N PRO A 15 6.52 -11.60 3.52
CA PRO A 15 7.09 -10.87 2.38
C PRO A 15 6.09 -10.88 1.22
N ALA A 16 6.13 -9.83 0.38
CA ALA A 16 5.14 -9.51 -0.65
C ALA A 16 4.99 -10.58 -1.76
N THR A 17 4.57 -11.79 -1.41
CA THR A 17 4.23 -12.86 -2.34
C THR A 17 2.79 -12.70 -2.74
N LEU A 18 2.58 -12.22 -3.96
CA LEU A 18 1.28 -12.27 -4.60
C LEU A 18 0.77 -13.72 -4.65
N PRO A 19 -0.54 -13.95 -4.47
CA PRO A 19 -1.10 -15.28 -4.66
C PRO A 19 -0.89 -15.75 -6.12
N PRO A 20 -0.74 -17.06 -6.37
CA PRO A 20 -0.55 -17.58 -7.73
C PRO A 20 -1.67 -17.16 -8.70
N SER A 21 -2.89 -17.01 -8.18
CA SER A 21 -4.10 -16.56 -8.89
C SER A 21 -4.12 -15.07 -9.24
N ALA A 22 -3.13 -14.27 -8.79
CA ALA A 22 -3.07 -12.85 -9.09
C ALA A 22 -2.94 -12.62 -10.61
N PRO A 23 -3.76 -11.75 -11.22
CA PRO A 23 -3.71 -11.49 -12.65
C PRO A 23 -2.44 -10.74 -13.05
N ALA A 24 -2.10 -10.76 -14.34
CA ALA A 24 -0.89 -10.10 -14.87
C ALA A 24 -0.84 -8.60 -14.52
N ALA A 25 -1.98 -7.91 -14.54
CA ALA A 25 -2.08 -6.51 -14.11
C ALA A 25 -1.69 -6.30 -12.64
N ALA A 26 -2.11 -7.19 -11.74
CA ALA A 26 -1.72 -7.13 -10.33
C ALA A 26 -0.21 -7.36 -10.16
N ARG A 27 0.35 -8.34 -10.87
CA ARG A 27 1.80 -8.58 -10.88
C ARG A 27 2.59 -7.39 -11.41
N ALA A 28 2.10 -6.72 -12.45
CA ALA A 28 2.72 -5.51 -12.96
C ALA A 28 2.70 -4.39 -11.91
N VAL A 29 1.53 -4.07 -11.34
CA VAL A 29 1.39 -3.03 -10.31
C VAL A 29 2.26 -3.32 -9.08
N PHE A 30 2.26 -4.55 -8.56
CA PHE A 30 3.05 -4.87 -7.37
C PHE A 30 4.55 -4.77 -7.63
N ARG A 31 5.03 -5.09 -8.84
CA ARG A 31 6.42 -4.82 -9.24
C ARG A 31 6.75 -3.33 -9.35
N LEU A 32 5.76 -2.47 -9.59
CA LEU A 32 5.97 -1.01 -9.49
C LEU A 32 6.08 -0.60 -8.03
N LEU A 33 5.23 -1.14 -7.16
CA LEU A 33 5.23 -0.81 -5.74
C LEU A 33 6.53 -1.21 -5.03
N THR A 34 7.24 -2.25 -5.49
CA THR A 34 8.58 -2.57 -4.95
C THR A 34 9.63 -1.49 -5.20
N ARG A 35 9.35 -0.51 -6.08
CA ARG A 35 10.24 0.62 -6.37
C ARG A 35 9.97 1.85 -5.52
N LEU A 36 9.02 1.80 -4.59
CA LEU A 36 8.77 2.89 -3.65
C LEU A 36 10.05 3.21 -2.85
N ARG A 37 10.51 4.47 -2.95
CA ARG A 37 11.71 5.00 -2.29
C ARG A 37 11.39 5.84 -1.07
N HIS A 38 10.22 6.48 -1.06
CA HIS A 38 9.78 7.39 -0.01
C HIS A 38 8.58 6.79 0.71
N GLY A 39 8.72 6.58 2.02
CA GLY A 39 7.64 6.08 2.85
C GLY A 39 7.28 4.62 2.67
N GLN A 40 6.16 4.25 3.28
CA GLN A 40 5.69 2.87 3.38
C GLN A 40 4.25 2.76 2.92
N LEU A 41 3.98 1.73 2.12
CA LEU A 41 2.64 1.32 1.72
C LEU A 41 2.32 -0.07 2.26
N ASP A 42 1.25 -0.17 3.03
CA ASP A 42 0.64 -1.45 3.41
C ASP A 42 -0.53 -1.76 2.46
N VAL A 43 -0.48 -2.89 1.76
CA VAL A 43 -1.50 -3.34 0.80
C VAL A 43 -2.17 -4.60 1.33
N GLN A 44 -3.48 -4.54 1.60
CA GLN A 44 -4.30 -5.72 1.84
C GLN A 44 -4.93 -6.20 0.53
N MET A 45 -4.69 -7.46 0.19
CA MET A 45 -5.17 -8.13 -1.02
C MET A 45 -6.61 -8.66 -0.85
N PRO A 46 -7.30 -9.01 -1.96
CA PRO A 46 -8.69 -9.50 -1.90
C PRO A 46 -8.86 -10.80 -1.10
N ASP A 47 -7.83 -11.63 -1.04
CA ASP A 47 -7.80 -12.89 -0.29
C ASP A 47 -7.50 -12.68 1.21
N GLY A 48 -7.33 -11.43 1.65
CA GLY A 48 -7.02 -11.07 3.03
C GLY A 48 -5.53 -11.09 3.36
N THR A 49 -4.68 -11.61 2.47
CA THR A 49 -3.23 -11.52 2.63
C THR A 49 -2.78 -10.07 2.52
N SER A 50 -1.58 -9.76 2.99
CA SER A 50 -1.09 -8.38 3.04
C SER A 50 0.38 -8.31 2.66
N ALA A 51 0.75 -7.26 1.95
CA ALA A 51 2.10 -6.98 1.49
C ALA A 51 2.51 -5.57 1.91
N ARG A 52 3.79 -5.39 2.22
CA ARG A 52 4.38 -4.10 2.58
C ARG A 52 5.42 -3.70 1.55
N PHE A 53 5.39 -2.43 1.17
CA PHE A 53 6.32 -1.84 0.20
C PHE A 53 6.96 -0.57 0.75
N GLY A 54 8.17 -0.27 0.26
CA GLY A 54 8.98 0.84 0.73
C GLY A 54 9.56 0.58 2.12
N GLY A 55 9.93 1.65 2.80
CA GLY A 55 10.56 1.62 4.11
C GLY A 55 10.58 3.00 4.73
N LEU A 56 10.57 3.04 6.05
CA LEU A 56 10.55 4.29 6.80
C LEU A 56 11.97 4.69 7.15
N ARG A 57 12.34 5.90 6.77
CA ARG A 57 13.57 6.55 7.22
C ARG A 57 13.31 7.33 8.50
N GLU A 58 14.35 7.49 9.31
CA GLU A 58 14.33 8.41 10.43
C GLU A 58 14.11 9.84 9.90
N GLY A 59 13.06 10.52 10.38
CA GLY A 59 12.80 11.93 10.03
C GLY A 59 11.43 12.27 9.42
N GLY A 60 10.50 11.32 9.26
CA GLY A 60 9.10 11.66 8.97
C GLY A 60 8.59 11.24 7.60
N ASP A 61 8.78 9.97 7.26
CA ASP A 61 8.24 9.37 6.04
C ASP A 61 6.73 9.10 6.11
N VAL A 62 6.04 9.25 4.97
CA VAL A 62 4.59 9.01 4.86
C VAL A 62 4.28 7.52 5.00
N ARG A 63 3.36 7.18 5.91
CA ARG A 63 2.74 5.86 5.99
C ARG A 63 1.36 5.90 5.34
N ALA A 64 1.10 4.99 4.41
CA ALA A 64 -0.21 4.82 3.82
C ALA A 64 -0.63 3.35 3.81
N ALA A 65 -1.95 3.13 3.77
CA ALA A 65 -2.52 1.79 3.64
C ALA A 65 -3.62 1.79 2.57
N ILE A 66 -3.74 0.67 1.86
CA ILE A 66 -4.78 0.43 0.87
C ILE A 66 -5.31 -1.00 1.02
N ARG A 67 -6.63 -1.17 0.94
CA ARG A 67 -7.31 -2.47 0.93
C ARG A 67 -8.00 -2.66 -0.41
N LEU A 68 -7.56 -3.67 -1.17
CA LEU A 68 -8.16 -4.08 -2.43
C LEU A 68 -9.29 -5.07 -2.14
N ARG A 69 -10.49 -4.83 -2.67
CA ARG A 69 -11.60 -5.80 -2.62
C ARG A 69 -11.56 -6.77 -3.80
N ASN A 70 -10.99 -6.33 -4.92
CA ASN A 70 -10.77 -7.14 -6.11
C ASN A 70 -9.53 -6.65 -6.86
N TRP A 71 -9.09 -7.44 -7.85
CA TRP A 71 -7.91 -7.11 -8.68
C TRP A 71 -8.20 -6.12 -9.82
N GLY A 72 -9.48 -5.73 -10.02
CA GLY A 72 -9.91 -4.84 -11.09
C GLY A 72 -9.23 -3.48 -11.05
N VAL A 73 -8.99 -2.96 -9.84
CA VAL A 73 -8.21 -1.74 -9.57
C VAL A 73 -6.84 -1.73 -10.25
N CYS A 74 -6.11 -2.85 -10.26
CA CYS A 74 -4.79 -2.91 -10.91
C CYS A 74 -4.91 -2.77 -12.42
N GLY A 75 -5.93 -3.39 -13.02
CA GLY A 75 -6.21 -3.25 -14.46
C GLY A 75 -6.70 -1.85 -14.83
N ALA A 76 -7.59 -1.26 -14.01
CA ALA A 76 -8.11 0.09 -14.21
C ALA A 76 -6.99 1.14 -14.11
N ALA A 77 -6.08 1.00 -13.13
CA ALA A 77 -4.93 1.88 -12.99
C ALA A 77 -3.97 1.81 -14.18
N LEU A 78 -3.70 0.61 -14.72
CA LEU A 78 -2.82 0.46 -15.88
C LEU A 78 -3.45 0.93 -17.20
N ARG A 79 -4.77 0.76 -17.39
CA ARG A 79 -5.46 1.14 -18.64
C ARG A 79 -5.87 2.61 -18.68
N SER A 80 -6.31 3.15 -17.54
CA SER A 80 -6.97 4.46 -17.45
C SER A 80 -6.32 5.37 -16.41
N GLY A 81 -5.13 5.02 -15.92
CA GLY A 81 -4.32 5.86 -15.05
C GLY A 81 -5.02 6.23 -13.73
N ASP A 82 -4.92 7.51 -13.37
CA ASP A 82 -5.46 8.12 -12.15
C ASP A 82 -6.98 8.19 -12.20
N ILE A 83 -7.58 8.30 -13.38
CA ILE A 83 -9.03 8.24 -13.57
C ILE A 83 -9.54 6.85 -13.21
N GLY A 84 -8.99 5.78 -13.80
CA GLY A 84 -9.40 4.40 -13.47
C GLY A 84 -9.17 4.03 -12.00
N PHE A 85 -8.09 4.54 -11.40
CA PHE A 85 -7.84 4.38 -9.97
C PHE A 85 -8.87 5.13 -9.09
N ALA A 86 -9.25 6.34 -9.47
CA ALA A 86 -10.24 7.13 -8.74
C ALA A 86 -11.67 6.61 -8.92
N GLU A 87 -12.05 6.19 -10.12
CA GLU A 87 -13.37 5.59 -10.39
C GLU A 87 -13.54 4.30 -9.60
N SER A 88 -12.50 3.45 -9.53
CA SER A 88 -12.53 2.23 -8.72
C SER A 88 -12.58 2.51 -7.20
N TYR A 89 -12.09 3.67 -6.72
CA TYR A 89 -12.35 4.11 -5.33
C TYR A 89 -13.82 4.43 -5.11
N ILE A 90 -14.44 5.15 -6.04
CA ILE A 90 -15.86 5.55 -5.97
C ILE A 90 -16.77 4.31 -6.07
N ALA A 91 -16.42 3.36 -6.95
CA ALA A 91 -17.10 2.07 -7.08
C ALA A 91 -16.91 1.16 -5.86
N GLY A 92 -15.97 1.50 -4.96
CA GLY A 92 -15.70 0.76 -3.74
C GLY A 92 -14.78 -0.46 -3.91
N ASP A 93 -14.17 -0.64 -5.08
CA ASP A 93 -13.25 -1.75 -5.39
C ASP A 93 -12.01 -1.74 -4.50
N TRP A 94 -11.67 -0.60 -3.93
CA TRP A 94 -10.64 -0.48 -2.92
C TRP A 94 -10.99 0.63 -1.92
N SER A 95 -10.33 0.60 -0.77
CA SER A 95 -10.50 1.60 0.28
C SER A 95 -9.20 1.89 1.00
N THR A 96 -9.15 3.00 1.72
CA THR A 96 -8.00 3.41 2.52
C THR A 96 -8.48 4.14 3.77
N PRO A 97 -7.79 3.98 4.92
CA PRO A 97 -8.09 4.76 6.12
C PRO A 97 -7.75 6.24 5.96
N ASP A 98 -6.78 6.58 5.12
CA ASP A 98 -6.32 7.95 4.88
C ASP A 98 -5.95 8.13 3.39
N LEU A 99 -6.92 8.62 2.63
CA LEU A 99 -6.73 8.87 1.20
C LEU A 99 -5.70 9.97 0.94
N ALA A 100 -5.59 10.96 1.83
CA ALA A 100 -4.59 12.00 1.66
C ALA A 100 -3.17 11.48 1.89
N ALA A 101 -2.94 10.62 2.88
CA ALA A 101 -1.65 9.96 3.09
C ALA A 101 -1.28 9.08 1.89
N LEU A 102 -2.23 8.29 1.37
CA LEU A 102 -2.00 7.45 0.19
C LEU A 102 -1.59 8.28 -1.03
N LEU A 103 -2.30 9.36 -1.32
CA LEU A 103 -1.97 10.19 -2.48
C LEU A 103 -0.65 10.97 -2.27
N ARG A 104 -0.36 11.43 -1.05
CA ARG A 104 0.95 12.05 -0.72
C ARG A 104 2.09 11.07 -0.94
N LEU A 105 1.93 9.81 -0.53
CA LEU A 105 2.92 8.77 -0.77
C LEU A 105 3.17 8.60 -2.28
N PHE A 106 2.12 8.52 -3.08
CA PHE A 106 2.25 8.40 -4.53
C PHE A 106 2.93 9.60 -5.16
N VAL A 107 2.53 10.83 -4.81
CA VAL A 107 3.17 12.06 -5.31
C VAL A 107 4.66 12.12 -4.94
N ALA A 108 5.03 11.67 -3.74
CA ALA A 108 6.42 11.62 -3.30
C ALA A 108 7.27 10.60 -4.07
N ASN A 109 6.65 9.59 -4.70
CA ASN A 109 7.32 8.56 -5.50
C ASN A 109 7.00 8.70 -7.00
N ARG A 110 6.74 9.93 -7.44
CA ARG A 110 6.18 10.14 -8.78
C ARG A 110 7.12 9.70 -9.89
N GLU A 111 8.42 9.98 -9.76
CA GLU A 111 9.41 9.76 -10.80
C GLU A 111 9.64 8.25 -11.00
N GLU A 112 9.51 7.49 -9.91
CA GLU A 112 9.64 6.04 -9.83
C GLU A 112 8.42 5.31 -10.39
N ILE A 113 7.24 5.92 -10.29
CA ILE A 113 5.97 5.38 -10.79
C ILE A 113 5.75 5.79 -12.26
N GLU A 114 6.11 7.02 -12.63
CA GLU A 114 5.88 7.61 -13.96
C GLU A 114 6.71 6.96 -15.07
N THR A 115 7.94 6.50 -14.77
CA THR A 115 8.82 5.88 -15.79
C THR A 115 8.25 4.62 -16.43
N LEU A 116 7.16 4.05 -15.90
CA LEU A 116 6.57 2.79 -16.38
C LEU A 116 5.08 2.89 -16.71
N VAL A 117 4.38 3.95 -16.29
CA VAL A 117 2.97 4.17 -16.62
C VAL A 117 2.91 5.25 -17.69
N TYR A 118 2.87 4.84 -18.96
CA TYR A 118 2.68 5.72 -20.11
C TYR A 118 1.42 6.59 -19.91
N GLY A 119 1.57 7.88 -19.61
CA GLY A 119 0.46 8.84 -19.58
C GLY A 119 0.54 9.91 -18.50
N SER A 120 -0.14 11.04 -18.73
CA SER A 120 -0.28 12.17 -17.80
C SER A 120 -1.10 11.77 -16.56
N TRP A 121 -0.46 11.06 -15.63
CA TRP A 121 -1.07 10.54 -14.40
C TRP A 121 -1.33 11.65 -13.35
N TRP A 122 -0.69 12.81 -13.48
CA TRP A 122 -0.57 13.78 -12.39
C TRP A 122 -1.46 15.02 -12.49
N GLY A 123 -1.88 15.40 -13.71
CA GLY A 123 -2.62 16.65 -13.95
C GLY A 123 -3.93 16.72 -13.15
N SER A 124 -4.69 15.61 -13.09
CA SER A 124 -5.96 15.55 -12.36
C SER A 124 -5.78 15.15 -10.89
N LEU A 125 -4.76 14.36 -10.57
CA LEU A 125 -4.48 13.87 -9.23
C LEU A 125 -4.07 14.99 -8.26
N LEU A 126 -3.21 15.93 -8.69
CA LEU A 126 -2.79 17.07 -7.85
C LEU A 126 -3.97 17.95 -7.43
N TYR A 127 -4.90 18.23 -8.35
CA TYR A 127 -6.12 18.98 -8.03
C TYR A 127 -6.98 18.26 -7.00
N ARG A 128 -7.13 16.93 -7.15
CA ARG A 128 -7.87 16.09 -6.20
C ARG A 128 -7.20 16.04 -4.83
N VAL A 129 -5.88 15.86 -4.76
CA VAL A 129 -5.13 15.86 -3.49
C VAL A 129 -5.41 17.13 -2.70
N ARG A 130 -5.30 18.30 -3.34
CA ARG A 130 -5.55 19.59 -2.68
C ARG A 130 -6.96 19.69 -2.11
N HIS A 131 -7.96 19.24 -2.86
CA HIS A 131 -9.35 19.24 -2.41
C HIS A 131 -9.63 18.21 -1.30
N LEU A 132 -9.01 17.03 -1.38
CA LEU A 132 -9.17 15.96 -0.41
C LEU A 132 -8.46 16.22 0.90
N LEU A 133 -7.33 16.93 0.90
CA LEU A 133 -6.63 17.34 2.14
C LEU A 133 -7.55 18.15 3.06
N ASN A 134 -8.38 19.04 2.51
CA ASN A 134 -9.35 19.82 3.30
C ASN A 134 -10.51 18.96 3.85
N ARG A 135 -10.95 17.94 3.10
CA ARG A 135 -12.09 17.09 3.51
C ARG A 135 -11.66 15.97 4.47
N ASN A 136 -10.44 15.47 4.31
CA ASN A 136 -9.91 14.36 5.09
C ASN A 136 -9.51 14.79 6.51
N SER A 137 -9.18 16.06 6.74
CA SER A 137 -9.01 16.63 8.09
C SER A 137 -10.24 16.40 8.99
N ARG A 138 -11.46 16.48 8.42
CA ARG A 138 -12.72 16.25 9.16
C ARG A 138 -13.06 14.78 9.42
N ARG A 139 -12.53 13.84 8.61
CA ARG A 139 -12.85 12.39 8.70
C ARG A 139 -11.70 11.54 9.27
N GLY A 140 -10.47 12.05 9.24
CA GLY A 140 -9.23 11.34 9.56
C GLY A 140 -8.69 11.55 10.98
N SER A 141 -9.29 12.43 11.78
CA SER A 141 -8.80 12.79 13.12
C SER A 141 -8.74 11.63 14.14
N LYS A 142 -9.34 10.46 13.87
CA LYS A 142 -9.40 9.33 14.82
C LYS A 142 -8.54 8.10 14.50
N LYS A 143 -7.80 8.05 13.38
CA LYS A 143 -7.13 6.78 12.96
C LYS A 143 -5.63 6.85 12.72
N ASN A 144 -4.98 7.98 13.01
CA ASN A 144 -3.51 8.06 13.03
C ASN A 144 -2.91 7.72 14.42
N ILE A 145 -3.75 7.31 15.37
CA ILE A 145 -3.31 6.94 16.73
C ILE A 145 -3.04 5.44 16.77
N HIS A 146 -1.80 5.09 17.14
CA HIS A 146 -1.34 3.77 17.55
C HIS A 146 -1.31 2.65 16.49
N ALA A 147 -0.21 2.65 15.74
CA ALA A 147 0.50 1.41 15.45
C ALA A 147 1.90 1.51 16.08
N HIS A 148 1.94 1.50 17.41
CA HIS A 148 3.14 1.10 18.15
C HIS A 148 3.23 -0.41 17.97
N TYR A 149 3.75 -0.86 16.83
CA TYR A 149 4.24 -2.23 16.70
C TYR A 149 5.74 -2.16 16.97
N ASP A 150 6.07 -2.33 18.25
CA ASP A 150 7.38 -2.87 18.62
C ASP A 150 7.52 -4.22 17.96
N LEU A 151 8.27 -4.28 16.87
CA LEU A 151 9.03 -5.44 16.37
C LEU A 151 10.12 -4.79 15.49
N GLY A 152 11.24 -4.32 16.03
CA GLY A 152 12.17 -5.11 16.83
C GLY A 152 12.97 -5.98 15.88
N ASN A 153 14.20 -5.56 15.57
CA ASN A 153 15.21 -6.27 14.78
C ASN A 153 15.16 -7.80 14.91
N ALA A 154 15.02 -8.51 13.78
CA ALA A 154 15.47 -9.90 13.56
C ALA A 154 15.09 -10.28 12.11
N SER A 155 15.95 -10.74 11.20
CA SER A 155 17.34 -11.19 11.28
C SER A 155 17.95 -11.03 9.88
N MET A 156 19.00 -10.21 9.73
CA MET A 156 20.03 -10.52 8.74
C MET A 156 20.93 -11.58 9.36
N ARG A 157 20.66 -12.84 9.04
CA ARG A 157 21.64 -13.91 9.22
C ARG A 157 21.58 -14.86 8.03
N SER A 158 22.19 -14.46 6.93
CA SER A 158 22.84 -15.44 6.06
C SER A 158 24.31 -15.51 6.46
N GLY A 159 24.59 -16.29 7.50
CA GLY A 159 25.93 -16.81 7.69
C GLY A 159 26.10 -18.03 6.80
N SER A 160 27.05 -17.98 5.88
CA SER A 160 27.78 -19.17 5.46
C SER A 160 29.21 -18.80 5.09
N THR A 161 29.98 -18.45 6.12
CA THR A 161 31.40 -18.80 6.16
C THR A 161 31.51 -20.21 6.73
N ARG A 162 31.91 -21.17 5.91
CA ARG A 162 32.72 -22.34 6.29
C ARG A 162 33.60 -22.60 5.06
N ARG A 163 34.84 -22.13 5.17
CA ARG A 163 36.07 -22.92 5.38
C ARG A 163 36.64 -23.38 4.05
#